data_AF-A0A9D1WFN8-F1
#
_entry.id   AF-A0A9D1WFN8-F1
#
_cell.length_a   1.000
_cell.length_b   1.000
_cell.length_c   1.000
_cell.angle_alpha   90.00
_cell.angle_beta   90.00
_cell.angle_gamma   90.00
#
_symmetry.space_group_name_H-M   'P 1'
#
loop_
_entity.id
_entity.type
_entity.pdbx_description
1 polymer ?
#
loop_
_entity_poly.entity_id
_entity_poly.type
_entity_poly.pdbx_seq_one_letter_code
_entity_poly.pdbx_strand_id
1 'polypeptide(L)'
;MKRIVIRIVILLCIFILGVAGTSLFLNSEDTNDLSDMNSASLPEVTVELDGIQVNRMNGYRQKMQVDFTRDSVTPIDTSKTLIIVVNPHDAQVGSLAYEIRTSDGSKVLENQMIPNLTEEDGYLKAELQLTCDMRMNQEYSLQITLETGEEEVYYYTRIVQRSQLATTEYLNFATDFYEKCMDAATAEELSSYLETDADYQSGSYTDVDIHASLDQISWGSLEPQISQSAIPTIKDINETTGSIELEYQISAVNADGETEYYEVRDFYRLRYSDGQMRLLDFERSAQQVFNGEQNVVTSEGILIGVADRDITYKANEDGHVVAFVQQGELWSYSKEANKIVRIFSFRQGEDGDFRARRDDYGIKIMNV
;
A
#
# COMPACT_ATOMS: atom_id res chain seq x y z
N MET A 1 -40.87 18.63 -55.41
CA MET A 1 -39.53 18.20 -54.91
C MET A 1 -38.81 19.27 -54.10
N LYS A 2 -38.58 20.50 -54.60
CA LYS A 2 -37.85 21.56 -53.84
C LYS A 2 -38.40 21.87 -52.43
N ARG A 3 -39.72 21.95 -52.26
CA ARG A 3 -40.33 22.23 -50.94
C ARG A 3 -40.19 21.10 -49.91
N ILE A 4 -40.08 19.86 -50.35
CA ILE A 4 -39.90 18.69 -49.47
C ILE A 4 -38.44 18.62 -49.00
N VAL A 5 -37.50 18.84 -49.92
CA VAL A 5 -36.06 18.91 -49.61
C VAL A 5 -35.77 20.03 -48.61
N ILE A 6 -36.36 21.22 -48.78
CA ILE A 6 -36.20 22.34 -47.84
C ILE A 6 -36.70 21.98 -46.43
N ARG A 7 -37.83 21.27 -46.31
CA ARG A 7 -38.35 20.83 -45.00
C ARG A 7 -37.45 19.80 -44.31
N ILE A 8 -36.87 18.87 -45.08
CA ILE A 8 -35.92 17.88 -44.56
C ILE A 8 -34.66 18.56 -44.05
N VAL A 9 -34.11 19.52 -44.80
CA VAL A 9 -32.92 20.27 -44.38
C VAL A 9 -33.17 21.09 -43.12
N ILE A 10 -34.35 21.75 -43.03
CA ILE A 10 -34.72 22.51 -41.82
C ILE A 10 -34.83 21.59 -40.60
N LEU A 11 -35.49 20.43 -40.74
CA LEU A 11 -35.60 19.46 -39.64
C LEU A 11 -34.25 18.90 -39.22
N LEU A 12 -33.33 18.64 -40.17
CA LEU A 12 -31.98 18.20 -39.86
C LEU A 12 -31.18 19.27 -39.11
N CYS A 13 -31.28 20.54 -39.52
CA CYS A 13 -30.64 21.64 -38.81
C CYS A 13 -31.19 21.81 -37.39
N ILE A 14 -32.50 21.69 -37.19
CA ILE A 14 -33.12 21.74 -35.86
C ILE A 14 -32.65 20.56 -35.00
N PHE A 15 -32.56 19.36 -35.57
CA PHE A 15 -32.07 18.18 -34.86
C PHE A 15 -30.61 18.35 -34.43
N ILE A 16 -29.73 18.81 -35.34
CA ILE A 16 -28.31 19.05 -35.02
C ILE A 16 -28.16 20.15 -33.96
N LEU A 17 -28.91 21.25 -34.07
CA LEU A 17 -28.90 22.31 -33.06
C LEU A 17 -29.47 21.84 -31.71
N GLY A 18 -30.48 20.96 -31.74
CA GLY A 18 -31.03 20.33 -30.55
C GLY A 18 -30.00 19.44 -29.86
N VAL A 19 -29.37 18.52 -30.61
CA VAL A 19 -28.34 17.60 -30.11
C VAL A 19 -27.11 18.36 -29.62
N ALA A 20 -26.63 19.36 -30.37
CA ALA A 20 -25.51 20.19 -29.97
C ALA A 20 -25.85 21.06 -28.76
N GLY A 21 -27.08 21.58 -28.69
CA GLY A 21 -27.57 22.33 -27.53
C GLY A 21 -27.67 21.45 -26.29
N THR A 22 -28.25 20.26 -26.38
CA THR A 22 -28.30 19.31 -25.26
C THR A 22 -26.92 18.78 -24.90
N SER A 23 -26.05 18.54 -25.87
CA SER A 23 -24.67 18.12 -25.61
C SER A 23 -23.89 19.22 -24.91
N LEU A 24 -24.00 20.48 -25.34
CA LEU A 24 -23.35 21.60 -24.65
C LEU A 24 -23.94 21.84 -23.26
N PHE A 25 -25.26 21.68 -23.07
CA PHE A 25 -25.92 21.93 -21.79
C PHE A 25 -25.75 20.77 -20.78
N LEU A 26 -25.68 19.52 -21.26
CA LEU A 26 -25.37 18.35 -20.44
C LEU A 26 -23.87 18.20 -20.17
N ASN A 27 -23.01 18.80 -20.99
CA ASN A 27 -21.56 18.76 -20.88
C ASN A 27 -20.98 20.09 -20.36
N SER A 28 -21.82 21.05 -19.97
CA SER A 28 -21.40 22.28 -19.28
C SER A 28 -21.71 22.15 -17.79
N GLU A 29 -20.65 22.25 -16.99
CA GLU A 29 -20.61 22.22 -15.52
C GLU A 29 -20.52 20.82 -14.90
N ASP A 30 -19.46 20.09 -15.24
CA ASP A 30 -18.63 19.56 -14.15
C ASP A 30 -17.93 20.76 -13.51
N THR A 31 -18.60 21.43 -12.57
CA THR A 31 -17.88 22.24 -11.58
C THR A 31 -17.07 21.25 -10.76
N ASN A 32 -15.84 21.02 -11.20
CA ASN A 32 -14.84 20.28 -10.45
C ASN A 32 -14.39 21.16 -9.27
N ASP A 33 -15.26 21.33 -8.28
CA ASP A 33 -14.98 21.97 -6.99
C ASP A 33 -14.21 21.00 -6.06
N LEU A 34 -13.47 20.06 -6.65
CA LEU A 34 -12.50 19.23 -5.94
C LEU A 34 -11.23 20.07 -5.78
N SER A 35 -10.89 20.42 -4.55
CA SER A 35 -9.55 20.90 -4.25
C SER A 35 -8.63 19.69 -4.30
N ASP A 36 -7.80 19.59 -5.34
CA ASP A 36 -6.72 18.61 -5.38
C ASP A 36 -5.85 18.80 -4.13
N MET A 37 -5.64 17.72 -3.39
CA MET A 37 -4.71 17.74 -2.26
C MET A 37 -3.28 17.78 -2.77
N ASN A 38 -2.39 18.37 -1.99
CA ASN A 38 -0.97 18.36 -2.30
C ASN A 38 -0.44 16.92 -2.35
N SER A 39 0.42 16.65 -3.33
CA SER A 39 1.14 15.39 -3.47
C SER A 39 1.98 15.05 -2.24
N ALA A 40 2.27 13.75 -2.06
CA ALA A 40 3.23 13.30 -1.08
C ALA A 40 4.60 13.96 -1.33
N SER A 41 5.15 14.64 -0.32
CA SER A 41 6.35 15.46 -0.48
C SER A 41 7.55 14.94 0.32
N LEU A 42 7.34 14.01 1.26
CA LEU A 42 8.40 13.53 2.15
C LEU A 42 9.21 12.41 1.48
N PRO A 43 10.54 12.35 1.70
CA PRO A 43 11.36 11.21 1.28
C PRO A 43 10.90 9.89 1.91
N GLU A 44 11.23 8.78 1.27
CA GLU A 44 11.11 7.45 1.87
C GLU A 44 12.47 6.98 2.39
N VAL A 45 12.46 6.27 3.52
CA VAL A 45 13.69 5.71 4.12
C VAL A 45 13.52 4.21 4.27
N THR A 46 14.47 3.43 3.78
CA THR A 46 14.54 1.97 3.93
C THR A 46 15.87 1.59 4.56
N VAL A 47 15.94 0.35 5.04
CA VAL A 47 17.20 -0.30 5.43
C VAL A 47 17.63 -1.24 4.33
N GLU A 48 18.93 -1.34 4.05
CA GLU A 48 19.48 -2.38 3.17
C GLU A 48 20.13 -3.49 4.01
N LEU A 49 19.68 -4.74 3.82
CA LEU A 49 20.27 -5.94 4.42
C LEU A 49 20.67 -6.90 3.29
N ASP A 50 21.95 -7.25 3.19
CA ASP A 50 22.49 -8.15 2.16
C ASP A 50 22.07 -7.77 0.72
N GLY A 51 21.96 -6.47 0.43
CA GLY A 51 21.52 -5.93 -0.87
C GLY A 51 20.00 -5.91 -1.09
N ILE A 52 19.20 -6.33 -0.10
CA ILE A 52 17.74 -6.28 -0.14
C ILE A 52 17.27 -5.06 0.66
N GLN A 53 16.47 -4.19 0.04
CA GLN A 53 15.80 -3.12 0.77
C GLN A 53 14.65 -3.69 1.60
N VAL A 54 14.58 -3.31 2.87
CA VAL A 54 13.58 -3.75 3.84
C VAL A 54 13.15 -2.59 4.74
N ASN A 55 12.10 -2.81 5.54
CA ASN A 55 11.66 -1.91 6.61
C ASN A 55 11.49 -0.48 6.12
N ARG A 56 10.63 -0.29 5.09
CA ARG A 56 10.24 1.05 4.62
C ARG A 56 9.64 1.83 5.78
N MET A 57 10.16 3.03 6.01
CA MET A 57 9.73 3.93 7.07
C MET A 57 9.05 5.16 6.48
N ASN A 58 7.96 5.56 7.15
CA ASN A 58 7.20 6.76 6.82
C ASN A 58 7.73 7.98 7.58
N GLY A 59 7.78 9.12 6.90
CA GLY A 59 8.25 10.38 7.47
C GLY A 59 7.19 11.08 8.32
N TYR A 60 7.61 11.61 9.47
CA TYR A 60 6.81 12.44 10.36
C TYR A 60 7.40 13.86 10.41
N ARG A 61 6.57 14.88 10.21
CA ARG A 61 6.97 16.29 10.38
C ARG A 61 7.10 16.72 11.85
N GLN A 62 6.63 15.89 12.77
CA GLN A 62 6.70 16.10 14.21
C GLN A 62 7.33 14.88 14.87
N LYS A 63 8.13 15.11 15.93
CA LYS A 63 8.71 14.01 16.70
C LYS A 63 7.60 13.20 17.35
N MET A 64 7.62 11.90 17.08
CA MET A 64 6.71 10.95 17.68
C MET A 64 7.25 10.44 19.01
N GLN A 65 6.35 9.97 19.88
CA GLN A 65 6.77 9.23 21.06
C GLN A 65 7.20 7.82 20.63
N VAL A 66 8.48 7.55 20.84
CA VAL A 66 9.21 6.37 20.39
C VAL A 66 8.56 5.04 20.80
N ASP A 67 7.98 4.97 22.00
CA ASP A 67 7.41 3.72 22.54
C ASP A 67 6.19 3.23 21.74
N PHE A 68 5.56 4.13 20.99
CA PHE A 68 4.40 3.86 20.15
C PHE A 68 4.76 3.63 18.68
N THR A 69 6.02 3.83 18.27
CA THR A 69 6.48 3.62 16.89
C THR A 69 7.23 2.29 16.78
N ARG A 70 6.47 1.17 16.75
CA ARG A 70 7.01 -0.22 16.79
C ARG A 70 6.81 -1.01 15.49
N ASP A 71 6.69 -0.32 14.36
CA ASP A 71 6.24 -0.90 13.09
C ASP A 71 7.16 -2.02 12.56
N SER A 72 8.48 -1.82 12.58
CA SER A 72 9.45 -2.79 12.05
C SER A 72 10.59 -3.06 13.04
N VAL A 73 11.33 -4.15 12.80
CA VAL A 73 12.58 -4.48 13.51
C VAL A 73 13.68 -4.88 12.53
N THR A 74 14.84 -4.26 12.68
CA THR A 74 16.03 -4.53 11.87
C THR A 74 17.03 -5.35 12.68
N PRO A 75 17.32 -6.60 12.29
CA PRO A 75 18.40 -7.36 12.89
C PRO A 75 19.76 -6.76 12.51
N ILE A 76 20.66 -6.64 13.47
CA ILE A 76 22.02 -6.17 13.28
C ILE A 76 22.98 -7.26 13.75
N ASP A 77 24.00 -7.53 12.94
CA ASP A 77 25.02 -8.53 13.24
C ASP A 77 26.09 -8.00 14.23
N THR A 78 27.21 -8.69 14.32
CA THR A 78 28.33 -8.28 15.19
C THR A 78 29.16 -7.12 14.64
N SER A 79 29.05 -6.80 13.34
CA SER A 79 29.72 -5.63 12.75
C SER A 79 29.13 -4.32 13.28
N LYS A 80 27.87 -4.36 13.74
CA LYS A 80 27.10 -3.18 14.17
C LYS A 80 27.00 -2.11 13.08
N THR A 81 26.99 -2.55 11.81
CA THR A 81 26.83 -1.68 10.65
C THR A 81 25.40 -1.78 10.14
N LEU A 82 24.84 -0.64 9.76
CA LEU A 82 23.50 -0.53 9.17
C LEU A 82 23.56 0.39 7.95
N ILE A 83 22.97 -0.03 6.84
CA ILE A 83 22.89 0.79 5.63
C ILE A 83 21.48 1.36 5.54
N ILE A 84 21.39 2.68 5.52
CA ILE A 84 20.14 3.40 5.29
C ILE A 84 20.11 3.86 3.83
N VAL A 85 19.00 3.61 3.16
CA VAL A 85 18.75 4.06 1.80
C VAL A 85 17.57 5.04 1.82
N VAL A 86 17.75 6.19 1.20
CA VAL A 86 16.76 7.25 1.12
C VAL A 86 16.37 7.42 -0.34
N ASN A 87 15.06 7.34 -0.62
CA ASN A 87 14.51 7.80 -1.88
C ASN A 87 14.08 9.27 -1.70
N PRO A 88 14.85 10.25 -2.22
CA PRO A 88 14.55 11.66 -2.02
C PRO A 88 13.29 12.10 -2.77
N HIS A 89 12.89 11.42 -3.84
CA HIS A 89 11.90 11.92 -4.79
C HIS A 89 12.26 13.35 -5.22
N ASP A 90 11.35 14.32 -5.05
CA ASP A 90 11.59 15.74 -5.35
C ASP A 90 12.21 16.53 -4.19
N ALA A 91 12.41 15.91 -3.02
CA ALA A 91 12.90 16.60 -1.83
C ALA A 91 14.43 16.70 -1.81
N GLN A 92 14.95 17.86 -1.42
CA GLN A 92 16.37 18.04 -1.16
C GLN A 92 16.72 17.51 0.24
N VAL A 93 17.61 16.53 0.32
CA VAL A 93 18.12 15.95 1.57
C VAL A 93 19.55 16.44 1.79
N GLY A 94 19.77 17.19 2.87
CA GLY A 94 21.07 17.78 3.20
C GLY A 94 21.92 16.87 4.10
N SER A 95 21.35 16.37 5.19
CA SER A 95 22.05 15.55 6.17
C SER A 95 21.14 14.49 6.77
N LEU A 96 21.76 13.44 7.35
CA LEU A 96 21.07 12.41 8.12
C LEU A 96 21.63 12.41 9.53
N ALA A 97 20.78 12.46 10.54
CA ALA A 97 21.15 12.15 11.92
C ALA A 97 20.41 10.90 12.39
N TYR A 98 21.01 10.16 13.32
CA TYR A 98 20.33 9.03 13.96
C TYR A 98 20.49 9.07 15.47
N GLU A 99 19.49 8.54 16.16
CA GLU A 99 19.46 8.43 17.60
C GLU A 99 18.98 7.04 18.01
N ILE A 100 19.76 6.37 18.87
CA ILE A 100 19.41 5.07 19.45
C ILE A 100 18.96 5.28 20.88
N ARG A 101 17.79 4.73 21.22
CA ARG A 101 17.20 4.80 22.55
C ARG A 101 16.86 3.42 23.10
N THR A 102 16.73 3.34 24.42
CA THR A 102 16.04 2.21 25.05
C THR A 102 14.63 2.05 24.47
N SER A 103 14.07 0.84 24.53
CA SER A 103 12.75 0.54 23.92
C SER A 103 11.59 1.31 24.55
N ASP A 104 11.80 1.88 25.74
CA ASP A 104 10.89 2.77 26.47
C ASP A 104 11.18 4.27 26.25
N GLY A 105 12.05 4.60 25.28
CA GLY A 105 12.34 5.97 24.86
C GLY A 105 13.09 6.83 25.89
N SER A 106 13.25 6.33 27.12
CA SER A 106 13.65 7.10 28.30
C SER A 106 15.12 7.52 28.28
N LYS A 107 15.99 6.71 27.65
CA LYS A 107 17.43 6.93 27.64
C LYS A 107 17.99 6.87 26.22
N VAL A 108 18.69 7.93 25.83
CA VAL A 108 19.54 7.98 24.64
C VAL A 108 20.83 7.22 24.91
N LEU A 109 21.19 6.32 23.99
CA LEU A 109 22.41 5.51 24.01
C LEU A 109 23.43 6.02 23.00
N GLU A 110 22.96 6.52 21.86
CA GLU A 110 23.79 7.03 20.78
C GLU A 110 23.05 8.14 20.04
N ASN A 111 23.77 9.17 19.61
CA ASN A 111 23.26 10.21 18.74
C ASN A 111 24.43 10.70 17.86
N GLN A 112 24.31 10.51 16.55
CA GLN A 112 25.34 10.94 15.60
C GLN A 112 24.71 11.59 14.36
N MET A 113 25.49 12.47 13.72
CA MET A 113 25.16 13.12 12.46
C MET A 113 26.08 12.61 11.35
N ILE A 114 25.49 12.28 10.21
CA ILE A 114 26.09 11.85 8.96
C ILE A 114 25.91 13.01 7.95
N PRO A 115 26.94 13.85 7.74
CA PRO A 115 26.78 15.09 6.98
C PRO A 115 26.73 14.90 5.46
N ASN A 116 27.22 13.77 4.94
CA ASN A 116 27.20 13.50 3.51
C ASN A 116 26.64 12.10 3.27
N LEU A 117 25.64 12.02 2.39
CA LEU A 117 25.11 10.76 1.88
C LEU A 117 25.71 10.49 0.50
N THR A 118 25.92 9.23 0.17
CA THR A 118 26.42 8.82 -1.13
C THR A 118 25.26 8.67 -2.09
N GLU A 119 25.30 9.38 -3.23
CA GLU A 119 24.28 9.24 -4.28
C GLU A 119 24.61 8.04 -5.18
N GLU A 120 23.63 7.15 -5.36
CA GLU A 120 23.72 5.97 -6.22
C GLU A 120 22.36 5.72 -6.87
N ASP A 121 22.29 5.75 -8.21
CA ASP A 121 21.07 5.50 -9.01
C ASP A 121 19.82 6.31 -8.58
N GLY A 122 20.03 7.57 -8.16
CA GLY A 122 18.95 8.46 -7.71
C GLY A 122 18.52 8.26 -6.24
N TYR A 123 19.12 7.29 -5.54
CA TYR A 123 18.98 7.10 -4.10
C TYR A 123 20.16 7.71 -3.35
N LEU A 124 19.95 8.02 -2.07
CA LEU A 124 21.00 8.47 -1.16
C LEU A 124 21.26 7.38 -0.11
N LYS A 125 22.52 6.99 0.06
CA LYS A 125 22.92 5.95 1.01
C LYS A 125 23.75 6.52 2.15
N ALA A 126 23.50 6.01 3.36
CA ALA A 126 24.29 6.30 4.55
C ALA A 126 24.63 5.01 5.28
N GLU A 127 25.92 4.81 5.56
CA GLU A 127 26.40 3.72 6.40
C GLU A 127 26.52 4.20 7.86
N LEU A 128 25.84 3.53 8.77
CA LEU A 128 25.80 3.83 10.18
C LEU A 128 26.63 2.78 10.91
N GLN A 129 27.77 3.21 11.47
CA GLN A 129 28.57 2.38 12.37
C GLN A 129 28.15 2.65 13.82
N LEU A 130 27.42 1.72 14.42
CA LEU A 130 26.92 1.87 15.78
C LEU A 130 28.03 1.58 16.79
N THR A 131 28.17 2.47 17.78
CA THR A 131 29.22 2.38 18.81
C THR A 131 28.66 2.08 20.20
N CYS A 132 27.35 2.25 20.41
CA CYS A 132 26.74 1.99 21.71
C CYS A 132 26.80 0.51 22.14
N ASP A 133 26.81 0.32 23.46
CA ASP A 133 26.75 -0.99 24.10
C ASP A 133 25.33 -1.56 24.04
N MET A 134 25.03 -2.24 22.93
CA MET A 134 23.81 -3.00 22.75
C MET A 134 23.92 -4.38 23.39
N ARG A 135 22.90 -4.78 24.14
CA ARG A 135 22.76 -6.15 24.64
C ARG A 135 22.18 -7.06 23.56
N MET A 136 22.73 -8.26 23.43
CA MET A 136 22.17 -9.31 22.55
C MET A 136 20.71 -9.59 22.89
N ASN A 137 19.90 -9.84 21.87
CA ASN A 137 18.48 -10.15 21.97
C ASN A 137 17.59 -9.04 22.57
N GLN A 138 18.15 -7.87 22.89
CA GLN A 138 17.39 -6.71 23.36
C GLN A 138 17.12 -5.73 22.21
N GLU A 139 15.86 -5.32 22.07
CA GLU A 139 15.45 -4.32 21.09
C GLU A 139 15.75 -2.90 21.58
N TYR A 140 16.12 -2.04 20.66
CA TYR A 140 16.30 -0.60 20.87
C TYR A 140 15.51 0.14 19.80
N SER A 141 15.09 1.37 20.08
CA SER A 141 14.55 2.22 19.03
C SER A 141 15.67 2.90 18.27
N LEU A 142 15.50 2.99 16.96
CA LEU A 142 16.29 3.81 16.06
C LEU A 142 15.39 4.91 15.49
N GLN A 143 15.71 6.16 15.79
CA GLN A 143 15.14 7.32 15.11
C GLN A 143 16.14 7.79 14.06
N ILE A 144 15.68 8.01 12.83
CA ILE A 144 16.42 8.68 11.78
C ILE A 144 15.80 10.06 11.58
N THR A 145 16.63 11.08 11.43
CA THR A 145 16.20 12.46 11.16
C THR A 145 16.86 12.89 9.86
N LEU A 146 16.06 13.19 8.85
CA LEU A 146 16.53 13.81 7.63
C LEU A 146 16.36 15.31 7.75
N GLU A 147 17.44 16.05 7.50
CA GLU A 147 17.36 17.49 7.28
C GLU A 147 16.99 17.70 5.81
N THR A 148 15.75 18.09 5.56
CA THR A 148 15.30 18.48 4.22
C THR A 148 15.44 19.99 4.05
N GLY A 149 15.49 20.47 2.81
CA GLY A 149 15.58 21.92 2.52
C GLY A 149 14.45 22.76 3.12
N GLU A 150 13.32 22.14 3.49
CA GLU A 150 12.16 22.80 4.10
C GLU A 150 12.10 22.64 5.63
N GLU A 151 12.42 21.45 6.15
CA GLU A 151 12.27 21.09 7.56
C GLU A 151 12.99 19.78 7.95
N GLU A 152 12.98 19.44 9.25
CA GLU A 152 13.38 18.12 9.74
C GLU A 152 12.23 17.11 9.59
N VAL A 153 12.56 15.91 9.10
CA VAL A 153 11.63 14.80 8.96
C VAL A 153 12.14 13.61 9.76
N TYR A 154 11.26 13.02 10.58
CA TYR A 154 11.61 11.95 11.51
C TYR A 154 11.08 10.60 11.03
N TYR A 155 11.88 9.55 11.15
CA TYR A 155 11.59 8.18 10.76
C TYR A 155 11.95 7.24 11.91
N TYR A 156 11.23 6.12 12.04
CA TYR A 156 11.34 5.26 13.21
C TYR A 156 11.34 3.79 12.82
N THR A 157 12.27 3.03 13.40
CA THR A 157 12.30 1.57 13.37
C THR A 157 12.89 1.05 14.68
N ARG A 158 12.86 -0.27 14.89
CA ARG A 158 13.57 -0.93 15.99
C ARG A 158 14.82 -1.60 15.46
N ILE A 159 15.83 -1.73 16.30
CA ILE A 159 17.04 -2.50 15.99
C ILE A 159 17.26 -3.55 17.07
N VAL A 160 17.76 -4.71 16.67
CA VAL A 160 18.07 -5.79 17.60
C VAL A 160 19.38 -6.46 17.22
N GLN A 161 20.33 -6.52 18.16
CA GLN A 161 21.59 -7.20 17.90
C GLN A 161 21.41 -8.71 18.09
N ARG A 162 21.53 -9.47 17.01
CA ARG A 162 21.41 -10.95 16.99
C ARG A 162 22.31 -11.53 15.91
N SER A 163 22.92 -12.67 16.21
CA SER A 163 23.79 -13.39 15.28
C SER A 163 23.08 -14.63 14.73
N GLN A 164 23.50 -15.10 13.55
CA GLN A 164 23.05 -16.38 12.96
C GLN A 164 21.53 -16.44 12.71
N LEU A 165 20.94 -15.31 12.31
CA LEU A 165 19.55 -15.27 11.87
C LEU A 165 19.46 -15.68 10.40
N ALA A 166 18.40 -16.39 10.04
CA ALA A 166 18.07 -16.75 8.66
C ALA A 166 17.30 -15.61 7.94
N THR A 167 17.71 -14.36 8.18
CA THR A 167 16.98 -13.16 7.71
C THR A 167 16.80 -13.19 6.21
N THR A 168 17.89 -13.44 5.48
CA THR A 168 17.90 -13.41 4.00
C THR A 168 17.07 -14.57 3.43
N GLU A 169 17.09 -15.74 4.06
CA GLU A 169 16.22 -16.86 3.69
C GLU A 169 14.74 -16.54 3.89
N TYR A 170 14.37 -15.85 4.98
CA TYR A 170 12.98 -15.42 5.22
C TYR A 170 12.51 -14.39 4.19
N LEU A 171 13.35 -13.39 3.89
CA LEU A 171 13.06 -12.35 2.90
C LEU A 171 12.87 -12.97 1.52
N ASN A 172 13.79 -13.83 1.09
CA ASN A 172 13.71 -14.50 -0.20
C ASN A 172 12.49 -15.41 -0.32
N PHE A 173 12.14 -16.15 0.74
CA PHE A 173 10.96 -17.00 0.74
C PHE A 173 9.66 -16.19 0.59
N ALA A 174 9.51 -15.11 1.37
CA ALA A 174 8.31 -14.27 1.27
C ALA A 174 8.16 -13.66 -0.13
N THR A 175 9.26 -13.16 -0.71
CA THR A 175 9.30 -12.63 -2.08
C THR A 175 8.94 -13.68 -3.12
N ASP A 176 9.58 -14.86 -3.07
CA ASP A 176 9.30 -15.97 -4.00
C ASP A 176 7.84 -16.46 -3.88
N PHE A 177 7.29 -16.49 -2.66
CA PHE A 177 5.92 -16.96 -2.42
C PHE A 177 4.88 -16.11 -3.14
N TYR A 178 4.87 -14.78 -2.92
CA TYR A 178 3.84 -13.93 -3.55
C TYR A 178 4.04 -13.82 -5.07
N GLU A 179 5.28 -13.87 -5.56
CA GLU A 179 5.57 -13.90 -7.01
C GLU A 179 5.02 -15.17 -7.67
N LYS A 180 5.23 -16.35 -7.04
CA LYS A 180 4.67 -17.63 -7.53
C LYS A 180 3.15 -17.67 -7.48
N CYS A 181 2.51 -16.93 -6.58
CA CYS A 181 1.04 -16.85 -6.55
C CYS A 181 0.47 -16.26 -7.84
N MET A 182 1.25 -15.52 -8.64
CA MET A 182 0.77 -14.86 -9.86
C MET A 182 0.55 -15.82 -11.04
N ASP A 183 1.16 -17.01 -11.00
CA ASP A 183 1.05 -18.01 -12.07
C ASP A 183 0.73 -19.39 -11.48
N ALA A 184 -0.40 -19.97 -11.90
CA ALA A 184 -0.91 -21.22 -11.37
C ALA A 184 0.07 -22.40 -11.52
N ALA A 185 0.91 -22.41 -12.57
CA ALA A 185 1.88 -23.49 -12.77
C ALA A 185 3.06 -23.36 -11.78
N THR A 186 3.54 -22.15 -11.53
CA THR A 186 4.59 -21.92 -10.51
C THR A 186 4.06 -22.06 -9.08
N ALA A 187 2.78 -21.73 -8.85
CA ALA A 187 2.13 -21.90 -7.56
C ALA A 187 2.07 -23.36 -7.09
N GLU A 188 2.11 -24.36 -7.99
CA GLU A 188 2.15 -25.78 -7.62
C GLU A 188 3.26 -26.12 -6.62
N GLU A 189 4.40 -25.41 -6.67
CA GLU A 189 5.52 -25.57 -5.74
C GLU A 189 5.17 -25.16 -4.30
N LEU A 190 4.16 -24.30 -4.12
CA LEU A 190 3.74 -23.80 -2.81
C LEU A 190 2.88 -24.81 -2.05
N SER A 191 2.30 -25.80 -2.73
CA SER A 191 1.37 -26.79 -2.16
C SER A 191 1.91 -27.50 -0.91
N SER A 192 3.24 -27.74 -0.86
CA SER A 192 3.89 -28.42 0.27
C SER A 192 4.01 -27.57 1.54
N TYR A 193 3.77 -26.27 1.45
CA TYR A 193 3.82 -25.32 2.58
C TYR A 193 2.44 -25.01 3.16
N LEU A 194 1.36 -25.38 2.48
CA LEU A 194 -0.02 -25.07 2.90
C LEU A 194 -0.58 -26.17 3.81
N GLU A 195 -1.49 -25.78 4.70
CA GLU A 195 -2.23 -26.68 5.60
C GLU A 195 -3.69 -26.78 5.14
N THR A 196 -3.90 -26.94 3.82
CA THR A 196 -5.22 -26.84 3.19
C THR A 196 -6.29 -27.68 3.90
N ASP A 197 -7.39 -27.03 4.27
CA ASP A 197 -8.56 -27.65 4.87
C ASP A 197 -9.74 -27.63 3.88
N ALA A 198 -10.39 -28.78 3.68
CA ALA A 198 -11.55 -28.89 2.81
C ALA A 198 -12.78 -28.14 3.36
N ASP A 199 -12.82 -27.89 4.67
CA ASP A 199 -13.86 -27.13 5.33
C ASP A 199 -13.57 -25.61 5.33
N TYR A 200 -12.43 -25.16 4.80
CA TYR A 200 -12.09 -23.74 4.69
C TYR A 200 -13.08 -23.02 3.76
N GLN A 201 -13.81 -22.05 4.31
CA GLN A 201 -14.82 -21.27 3.60
C GLN A 201 -14.38 -19.81 3.52
N SER A 202 -13.50 -19.48 2.57
CA SER A 202 -13.29 -18.09 2.16
C SER A 202 -13.68 -17.88 0.71
N GLY A 203 -14.78 -17.16 0.50
CA GLY A 203 -15.26 -16.78 -0.84
C GLY A 203 -14.67 -15.47 -1.34
N SER A 204 -13.71 -14.88 -0.63
CA SER A 204 -13.16 -13.54 -0.87
C SER A 204 -11.64 -13.56 -0.71
N TYR A 205 -10.94 -12.66 -1.40
CA TYR A 205 -9.50 -12.47 -1.21
C TYR A 205 -9.15 -11.56 -0.02
N THR A 206 -10.15 -11.07 0.72
CA THR A 206 -9.95 -10.22 1.91
C THR A 206 -9.46 -10.99 3.13
N ASP A 207 -9.61 -12.32 3.15
CA ASP A 207 -9.28 -13.18 4.28
C ASP A 207 -8.84 -14.57 3.77
N VAL A 208 -7.58 -14.68 3.38
CA VAL A 208 -6.96 -15.91 2.87
C VAL A 208 -5.85 -16.31 3.84
N ASP A 209 -5.91 -17.51 4.39
CA ASP A 209 -4.90 -18.02 5.32
C ASP A 209 -4.20 -19.29 4.81
N ILE A 210 -3.30 -19.83 5.63
CA ILE A 210 -2.53 -21.06 5.33
C ILE A 210 -3.41 -22.31 5.06
N HIS A 211 -4.67 -22.32 5.48
CA HIS A 211 -5.63 -23.41 5.25
C HIS A 211 -6.41 -23.27 3.94
N ALA A 212 -6.22 -22.16 3.22
CA ALA A 212 -6.80 -21.97 1.92
C ALA A 212 -6.33 -23.04 0.91
N SER A 213 -7.16 -23.29 -0.10
CA SER A 213 -6.76 -24.12 -1.23
C SER A 213 -5.70 -23.41 -2.07
N LEU A 214 -4.90 -24.20 -2.81
CA LEU A 214 -3.89 -23.61 -3.69
C LEU A 214 -4.49 -22.64 -4.72
N ASP A 215 -5.69 -22.95 -5.22
CA ASP A 215 -6.44 -22.09 -6.15
C ASP A 215 -6.72 -20.71 -5.56
N GLN A 216 -7.14 -20.65 -4.29
CA GLN A 216 -7.36 -19.37 -3.58
C GLN A 216 -6.05 -18.62 -3.31
N ILE A 217 -4.98 -19.33 -2.96
CA ILE A 217 -3.64 -18.75 -2.77
C ILE A 217 -3.11 -18.15 -4.08
N SER A 218 -3.40 -18.77 -5.22
CA SER A 218 -2.97 -18.34 -6.55
C SER A 218 -4.04 -17.57 -7.33
N TRP A 219 -4.93 -16.85 -6.62
CA TRP A 219 -5.91 -15.91 -7.20
C TRP A 219 -6.96 -16.53 -8.15
N GLY A 220 -7.13 -17.85 -8.14
CA GLY A 220 -8.09 -18.58 -8.96
C GLY A 220 -8.03 -18.17 -10.43
N SER A 221 -9.14 -17.65 -10.95
CA SER A 221 -9.26 -17.20 -12.35
C SER A 221 -8.96 -15.72 -12.57
N LEU A 222 -8.42 -15.00 -11.58
CA LEU A 222 -8.17 -13.56 -11.67
C LEU A 222 -7.01 -13.22 -12.63
N GLU A 223 -6.08 -14.15 -12.84
CA GLU A 223 -4.87 -13.99 -13.68
C GLU A 223 -4.14 -12.65 -13.46
N PRO A 224 -3.77 -12.29 -12.21
CA PRO A 224 -3.23 -10.97 -11.91
C PRO A 224 -1.78 -10.79 -12.36
N GLN A 225 -1.35 -9.54 -12.43
CA GLN A 225 0.04 -9.12 -12.63
C GLN A 225 0.46 -8.16 -11.53
N ILE A 226 1.72 -8.23 -11.09
CA ILE A 226 2.25 -7.27 -10.10
C ILE A 226 2.37 -5.89 -10.76
N SER A 227 1.57 -4.94 -10.31
CA SER A 227 1.63 -3.54 -10.76
C SER A 227 2.61 -2.71 -9.91
N GLN A 228 2.83 -3.10 -8.64
CA GLN A 228 3.89 -2.56 -7.80
C GLN A 228 4.43 -3.63 -6.84
N SER A 229 5.75 -3.84 -6.86
CA SER A 229 6.43 -4.79 -5.97
C SER A 229 6.50 -4.31 -4.52
N ALA A 230 6.53 -5.29 -3.60
CA ALA A 230 6.71 -5.03 -2.17
C ALA A 230 8.14 -4.65 -1.78
N ILE A 231 8.27 -3.87 -0.71
CA ILE A 231 9.47 -3.82 0.12
C ILE A 231 9.17 -4.59 1.41
N PRO A 232 9.88 -5.69 1.72
CA PRO A 232 9.58 -6.47 2.89
C PRO A 232 9.75 -5.72 4.21
N THR A 233 8.79 -5.92 5.11
CA THR A 233 8.86 -5.39 6.47
C THR A 233 9.02 -6.53 7.46
N ILE A 234 10.12 -6.52 8.21
CA ILE A 234 10.39 -7.51 9.27
C ILE A 234 9.64 -7.03 10.51
N LYS A 235 8.56 -7.74 10.89
CA LYS A 235 7.73 -7.40 12.06
C LYS A 235 8.30 -7.95 13.36
N ASP A 236 8.84 -9.17 13.30
CA ASP A 236 9.55 -9.83 14.39
C ASP A 236 10.61 -10.79 13.83
N ILE A 237 11.71 -10.99 14.56
CA ILE A 237 12.71 -11.98 14.17
C ILE A 237 13.47 -12.51 15.39
N ASN A 238 13.65 -13.83 15.44
CA ASN A 238 14.42 -14.51 16.45
C ASN A 238 15.21 -15.72 15.90
N GLU A 239 15.94 -16.39 16.77
CA GLU A 239 16.82 -17.52 16.42
C GLU A 239 16.07 -18.69 15.77
N THR A 240 14.74 -18.76 15.92
CA THR A 240 13.92 -19.88 15.46
C THR A 240 12.84 -19.49 14.46
N THR A 241 12.36 -18.24 14.46
CA THR A 241 11.28 -17.79 13.60
C THR A 241 11.46 -16.35 13.14
N GLY A 242 10.92 -16.00 11.98
CA GLY A 242 10.78 -14.64 11.48
C GLY A 242 9.34 -14.35 11.08
N SER A 243 8.90 -13.10 11.21
CA SER A 243 7.62 -12.62 10.72
C SER A 243 7.86 -11.50 9.71
N ILE A 244 7.39 -11.71 8.47
CA ILE A 244 7.58 -10.80 7.33
C ILE A 244 6.22 -10.34 6.85
N GLU A 245 6.08 -9.04 6.59
CA GLU A 245 4.91 -8.45 5.94
C GLU A 245 5.31 -7.89 4.57
N LEU A 246 4.49 -8.14 3.57
CA LEU A 246 4.60 -7.57 2.22
C LEU A 246 3.35 -6.75 1.92
N GLU A 247 3.54 -5.52 1.47
CA GLU A 247 2.48 -4.69 0.90
C GLU A 247 2.81 -4.41 -0.56
N TYR A 248 1.91 -4.77 -1.45
CA TYR A 248 2.09 -4.67 -2.89
C TYR A 248 0.76 -4.45 -3.60
N GLN A 249 0.84 -4.13 -4.89
CA GLN A 249 -0.34 -3.94 -5.72
C GLN A 249 -0.30 -4.92 -6.89
N ILE A 250 -1.46 -5.50 -7.18
CA ILE A 250 -1.68 -6.29 -8.39
C ILE A 250 -2.74 -5.63 -9.26
N SER A 251 -2.70 -5.94 -10.55
CA SER A 251 -3.71 -5.56 -11.53
C SER A 251 -4.27 -6.79 -12.21
N ALA A 252 -5.56 -6.78 -12.55
CA ALA A 252 -6.22 -7.80 -13.34
C ALA A 252 -7.17 -7.17 -14.36
N VAL A 253 -7.47 -7.88 -15.45
CA VAL A 253 -8.42 -7.40 -16.46
C VAL A 253 -9.78 -8.02 -16.19
N ASN A 254 -10.80 -7.18 -16.05
CA ASN A 254 -12.16 -7.64 -15.80
C ASN A 254 -12.86 -8.14 -17.07
N ALA A 255 -14.09 -8.64 -16.93
CA ALA A 255 -14.87 -9.19 -18.03
C ALA A 255 -15.18 -8.18 -19.16
N ASP A 256 -15.16 -6.88 -18.84
CA ASP A 256 -15.40 -5.79 -19.79
C ASP A 256 -14.10 -5.29 -20.47
N GLY A 257 -12.95 -5.87 -20.10
CA GLY A 257 -11.64 -5.50 -20.63
C GLY A 257 -10.99 -4.30 -19.96
N GLU A 258 -11.51 -3.87 -18.81
CA GLU A 258 -10.97 -2.76 -18.02
C GLU A 258 -9.97 -3.30 -16.99
N THR A 259 -8.91 -2.53 -16.72
CA THR A 259 -7.93 -2.87 -15.69
C THR A 259 -8.46 -2.50 -14.31
N GLU A 260 -8.45 -3.46 -13.41
CA GLU A 260 -8.74 -3.30 -11.99
C GLU A 260 -7.45 -3.44 -11.18
N TYR A 261 -7.34 -2.70 -10.08
CA TYR A 261 -6.20 -2.74 -9.18
C TYR A 261 -6.62 -3.26 -7.80
N TYR A 262 -5.73 -3.99 -7.15
CA TYR A 262 -5.96 -4.56 -5.83
C TYR A 262 -4.75 -4.27 -4.95
N GLU A 263 -4.99 -3.69 -3.78
CA GLU A 263 -3.98 -3.56 -2.73
C GLU A 263 -3.94 -4.85 -1.92
N VAL A 264 -2.75 -5.42 -1.75
CA VAL A 264 -2.55 -6.71 -1.10
C VAL A 264 -1.58 -6.55 0.06
N ARG A 265 -1.97 -7.06 1.23
CA ARG A 265 -1.09 -7.24 2.37
C ARG A 265 -0.98 -8.73 2.67
N ASP A 266 0.23 -9.25 2.59
CA ASP A 266 0.58 -10.61 2.99
C ASP A 266 1.42 -10.59 4.26
N PHE A 267 1.09 -11.48 5.19
CA PHE A 267 1.84 -11.74 6.41
C PHE A 267 2.32 -13.19 6.41
N TYR A 268 3.60 -13.38 6.73
CA TYR A 268 4.25 -14.69 6.80
C TYR A 268 4.88 -14.87 8.16
N ARG A 269 4.62 -16.02 8.81
CA ARG A 269 5.43 -16.50 9.92
C ARG A 269 6.22 -17.71 9.48
N LEU A 270 7.54 -17.61 9.58
CA LEU A 270 8.48 -18.55 8.98
C LEU A 270 9.39 -19.17 10.04
N ARG A 271 9.88 -20.38 9.75
CA ARG A 271 10.95 -21.05 10.49
C ARG A 271 11.94 -21.67 9.52
N TYR A 272 13.21 -21.34 9.68
CA TYR A 272 14.30 -21.97 8.96
C TYR A 272 15.09 -22.86 9.91
N SER A 273 15.12 -24.17 9.64
CA SER A 273 15.85 -25.14 10.46
C SER A 273 16.37 -26.28 9.60
N ASP A 274 17.61 -26.71 9.84
CA ASP A 274 18.24 -27.85 9.13
C ASP A 274 18.20 -27.72 7.59
N GLY A 275 18.33 -26.48 7.08
CA GLY A 275 18.30 -26.19 5.64
C GLY A 275 16.91 -26.17 5.01
N GLN A 276 15.84 -26.29 5.80
CA GLN A 276 14.46 -26.32 5.32
C GLN A 276 13.65 -25.13 5.86
N MET A 277 12.92 -24.48 4.96
CA MET A 277 11.92 -23.48 5.31
C MET A 277 10.60 -24.17 5.70
N ARG A 278 9.93 -23.62 6.71
CA ARG A 278 8.55 -23.96 7.05
C ARG A 278 7.73 -22.68 7.14
N LEU A 279 6.60 -22.67 6.45
CA LEU A 279 5.54 -21.69 6.65
C LEU A 279 4.74 -22.14 7.87
N LEU A 280 4.75 -21.31 8.92
CA LEU A 280 4.04 -21.58 10.18
C LEU A 280 2.69 -20.86 10.23
N ASP A 281 2.58 -19.76 9.49
CA ASP A 281 1.40 -18.94 9.41
C ASP A 281 1.44 -18.12 8.13
N PHE A 282 0.29 -17.92 7.52
CA PHE A 282 0.10 -17.07 6.35
C PHE A 282 -1.26 -16.41 6.47
N GLU A 283 -1.30 -15.10 6.26
CA GLU A 283 -2.53 -14.33 6.16
C GLU A 283 -2.39 -13.36 4.99
N ARG A 284 -3.41 -13.26 4.15
CA ARG A 284 -3.52 -12.32 3.05
C ARG A 284 -4.85 -11.60 3.12
N SER A 285 -4.78 -10.28 2.95
CA SER A 285 -5.93 -9.42 2.71
C SER A 285 -5.70 -8.65 1.41
N ALA A 286 -6.60 -8.85 0.44
CA ALA A 286 -6.65 -8.07 -0.79
C ALA A 286 -7.93 -7.22 -0.86
N GLN A 287 -7.80 -5.98 -1.29
CA GLN A 287 -8.92 -5.06 -1.50
C GLN A 287 -8.84 -4.42 -2.89
N GLN A 288 -9.93 -4.51 -3.65
CA GLN A 288 -10.06 -3.86 -4.95
C GLN A 288 -10.15 -2.35 -4.77
N VAL A 289 -9.30 -1.60 -5.47
CA VAL A 289 -9.37 -0.14 -5.54
C VAL A 289 -10.64 0.24 -6.30
N PHE A 290 -11.57 0.87 -5.59
CA PHE A 290 -12.84 1.26 -6.17
C PHE A 290 -12.69 2.32 -7.26
N ASN A 291 -13.26 2.05 -8.44
CA ASN A 291 -13.26 2.97 -9.57
C ASN A 291 -14.69 3.34 -9.97
N GLY A 292 -15.13 4.54 -9.58
CA GLY A 292 -16.45 5.07 -9.90
C GLY A 292 -16.69 5.37 -11.40
N GLU A 293 -15.65 5.34 -12.24
CA GLU A 293 -15.80 5.49 -13.70
C GLU A 293 -16.25 4.20 -14.39
N GLN A 294 -16.09 3.05 -13.74
CA GLN A 294 -16.56 1.74 -14.22
C GLN A 294 -18.07 1.57 -14.00
N ASN A 295 -18.65 0.52 -14.58
CA ASN A 295 -20.06 0.17 -14.40
C ASN A 295 -20.35 -0.42 -13.01
N VAL A 296 -20.23 0.41 -11.97
CA VAL A 296 -20.38 -0.01 -10.55
C VAL A 296 -21.81 0.14 -10.02
N VAL A 297 -22.67 0.89 -10.69
CA VAL A 297 -24.06 1.10 -10.23
C VAL A 297 -25.00 0.11 -10.92
N THR A 298 -25.70 -0.69 -10.12
CA THR A 298 -26.67 -1.69 -10.58
C THR A 298 -28.06 -1.42 -9.99
N SER A 299 -29.05 -2.19 -10.42
CA SER A 299 -30.39 -2.16 -9.80
C SER A 299 -30.41 -2.63 -8.34
N GLU A 300 -29.39 -3.36 -7.89
CA GLU A 300 -29.30 -3.90 -6.53
C GLU A 300 -28.47 -3.00 -5.59
N GLY A 301 -27.64 -2.11 -6.13
CA GLY A 301 -26.80 -1.21 -5.36
C GLY A 301 -25.51 -0.84 -6.08
N ILE A 302 -24.51 -0.43 -5.29
CA ILE A 302 -23.16 -0.09 -5.77
C ILE A 302 -22.28 -1.34 -5.58
N LEU A 303 -21.64 -1.79 -6.65
CA LEU A 303 -20.65 -2.85 -6.65
C LEU A 303 -19.33 -2.27 -6.16
N ILE A 304 -18.93 -2.65 -4.95
CA ILE A 304 -17.70 -2.16 -4.31
C ILE A 304 -16.47 -3.02 -4.66
N GLY A 305 -16.70 -4.19 -5.27
CA GLY A 305 -15.63 -5.13 -5.62
C GLY A 305 -15.22 -6.00 -4.44
N VAL A 306 -13.96 -6.45 -4.45
CA VAL A 306 -13.35 -7.18 -3.33
C VAL A 306 -13.09 -6.20 -2.18
N ALA A 307 -13.89 -6.26 -1.12
CA ALA A 307 -13.80 -5.35 0.01
C ALA A 307 -14.33 -6.00 1.30
N ASP A 308 -13.96 -5.42 2.44
CA ASP A 308 -14.55 -5.80 3.72
C ASP A 308 -16.07 -5.63 3.71
N ARG A 309 -16.76 -6.52 4.43
CA ARG A 309 -18.22 -6.50 4.51
C ARG A 309 -18.75 -5.27 5.25
N ASP A 310 -17.97 -4.77 6.19
CA ASP A 310 -18.34 -3.65 7.06
C ASP A 310 -17.82 -2.32 6.47
N ILE A 311 -18.57 -1.80 5.50
CA ILE A 311 -18.22 -0.53 4.84
C ILE A 311 -18.73 0.66 5.66
N THR A 312 -17.90 1.70 5.80
CA THR A 312 -18.32 2.97 6.41
C THR A 312 -19.12 3.78 5.40
N TYR A 313 -20.43 3.95 5.63
CA TYR A 313 -21.30 4.77 4.79
C TYR A 313 -22.36 5.53 5.60
N LYS A 314 -22.93 6.57 5.00
CA LYS A 314 -24.08 7.31 5.52
C LYS A 314 -24.96 7.78 4.36
N ALA A 315 -26.26 7.92 4.60
CA ALA A 315 -27.21 8.46 3.63
C ALA A 315 -27.92 9.70 4.20
N ASN A 316 -28.41 10.57 3.32
CA ASN A 316 -29.31 11.66 3.71
C ASN A 316 -30.67 11.11 4.18
N GLU A 317 -31.52 11.96 4.78
CA GLU A 317 -32.80 11.54 5.38
C GLU A 317 -33.71 10.77 4.40
N ASP A 318 -33.72 11.17 3.13
CA ASP A 318 -34.53 10.56 2.08
C ASP A 318 -33.83 9.37 1.37
N GLY A 319 -32.55 9.12 1.68
CA GLY A 319 -31.75 8.06 1.08
C GLY A 319 -31.43 8.25 -0.41
N HIS A 320 -31.54 9.48 -0.93
CA HIS A 320 -31.22 9.84 -2.32
C HIS A 320 -29.72 10.07 -2.54
N VAL A 321 -28.99 10.45 -1.50
CA VAL A 321 -27.53 10.64 -1.53
C VAL A 321 -26.91 9.73 -0.51
N VAL A 322 -25.88 8.99 -0.92
CA VAL A 322 -25.11 8.08 -0.07
C VAL A 322 -23.63 8.46 -0.19
N ALA A 323 -22.98 8.70 0.94
CA ALA A 323 -21.53 8.84 1.00
C ALA A 323 -20.92 7.59 1.65
N PHE A 324 -19.79 7.11 1.14
CA PHE A 324 -19.11 5.93 1.64
C PHE A 324 -17.58 6.05 1.51
N VAL A 325 -16.85 5.32 2.33
CA VAL A 325 -15.39 5.29 2.36
C VAL A 325 -14.89 3.97 1.81
N GLN A 326 -13.89 4.03 0.94
CA GLN A 326 -13.34 2.86 0.28
C GLN A 326 -11.85 3.09 -0.06
N GLN A 327 -10.94 2.21 0.41
CA GLN A 327 -9.46 2.33 0.28
C GLN A 327 -8.88 3.73 0.57
N GLY A 328 -9.38 4.38 1.63
CA GLY A 328 -8.94 5.73 2.04
C GLY A 328 -9.55 6.87 1.22
N GLU A 329 -10.47 6.59 0.30
CA GLU A 329 -11.17 7.59 -0.50
C GLU A 329 -12.60 7.80 0.00
N LEU A 330 -13.09 9.04 -0.08
CA LEU A 330 -14.49 9.37 0.18
C LEU A 330 -15.23 9.50 -1.13
N TRP A 331 -16.32 8.75 -1.27
CA TRP A 331 -17.17 8.74 -2.45
C TRP A 331 -18.59 9.17 -2.09
N SER A 332 -19.29 9.74 -3.06
CA SER A 332 -20.72 10.06 -2.96
C SER A 332 -21.46 9.61 -4.20
N TYR A 333 -22.61 8.98 -4.00
CA TYR A 333 -23.54 8.57 -5.03
C TYR A 333 -24.87 9.31 -4.88
N SER A 334 -25.34 9.92 -5.96
CA SER A 334 -26.66 10.55 -6.07
C SER A 334 -27.57 9.69 -6.95
N LYS A 335 -28.68 9.19 -6.38
CA LYS A 335 -29.69 8.40 -7.10
C LYS A 335 -30.40 9.21 -8.17
N GLU A 336 -30.69 10.48 -7.91
CA GLU A 336 -31.42 11.35 -8.85
C GLU A 336 -30.59 11.65 -10.09
N ALA A 337 -29.30 11.93 -9.91
CA ALA A 337 -28.37 12.18 -11.02
C ALA A 337 -27.83 10.88 -11.64
N ASN A 338 -28.01 9.74 -10.97
CA ASN A 338 -27.31 8.49 -11.23
C ASN A 338 -25.81 8.69 -11.42
N LYS A 339 -25.19 9.49 -10.55
CA LYS A 339 -23.79 9.90 -10.65
C LYS A 339 -23.05 9.54 -9.38
N ILE A 340 -21.88 8.96 -9.55
CA ILE A 340 -20.92 8.72 -8.48
C ILE A 340 -19.75 9.69 -8.62
N VAL A 341 -19.29 10.25 -7.52
CA VAL A 341 -18.24 11.26 -7.49
C VAL A 341 -17.29 10.96 -6.34
N ARG A 342 -16.00 11.05 -6.62
CA ARG A 342 -14.95 11.03 -5.60
C ARG A 342 -14.87 12.39 -4.94
N ILE A 343 -15.19 12.48 -3.66
CA ILE A 343 -15.10 13.72 -2.86
C ILE A 343 -13.66 13.93 -2.36
N PHE A 344 -12.97 12.86 -2.00
CA PHE A 344 -11.65 12.92 -1.37
C PHE A 344 -10.79 11.73 -1.76
N SER A 345 -9.52 11.98 -2.06
CA SER A 345 -8.51 10.95 -2.25
C SER A 345 -7.10 11.51 -2.06
N PHE A 346 -6.22 10.70 -1.47
CA PHE A 346 -4.76 10.91 -1.55
C PHE A 346 -4.11 10.15 -2.70
N ARG A 347 -4.83 9.23 -3.34
CA ARG A 347 -4.33 8.38 -4.43
C ARG A 347 -4.15 9.22 -5.68
N GLN A 348 -3.02 9.00 -6.37
CA GLN A 348 -2.64 9.76 -7.56
C GLN A 348 -2.86 8.99 -8.87
N GLY A 349 -3.87 8.10 -8.93
CA GLY A 349 -4.13 7.29 -10.11
C GLY A 349 -2.93 6.43 -10.52
N GLU A 350 -2.69 6.31 -11.82
CA GLU A 350 -1.58 5.51 -12.39
C GLU A 350 -0.19 6.07 -12.07
N ASP A 351 -0.07 7.38 -11.79
CA ASP A 351 1.21 8.05 -11.48
C ASP A 351 1.58 7.96 -9.98
N GLY A 352 0.74 7.34 -9.16
CA GLY A 352 0.91 7.28 -7.71
C GLY A 352 1.91 6.23 -7.21
N ASP A 353 2.88 6.67 -6.42
CA ASP A 353 3.76 5.77 -5.68
C ASP A 353 3.09 5.22 -4.40
N PHE A 354 3.88 4.52 -3.57
CA PHE A 354 3.39 3.94 -2.32
C PHE A 354 2.88 4.99 -1.32
N ARG A 355 3.48 6.19 -1.30
CA ARG A 355 3.13 7.28 -0.35
C ARG A 355 1.71 7.78 -0.58
N ALA A 356 1.20 7.69 -1.80
CA ALA A 356 -0.17 8.09 -2.17
C ALA A 356 -1.24 7.04 -1.81
N ARG A 357 -0.86 5.82 -1.42
CA ARG A 357 -1.77 4.69 -1.23
C ARG A 357 -1.95 4.26 0.21
N ARG A 358 -1.20 4.88 1.13
CA ARG A 358 -1.29 4.65 2.56
C ARG A 358 -2.72 4.84 3.06
N ASP A 359 -3.16 3.98 3.97
CA ASP A 359 -4.48 4.00 4.59
C ASP A 359 -4.45 4.10 6.12
N ASP A 360 -3.30 4.48 6.70
CA ASP A 360 -3.09 4.75 8.14
C ASP A 360 -3.90 5.95 8.69
N TYR A 361 -4.95 6.39 7.98
CA TYR A 361 -5.88 7.42 8.41
C TYR A 361 -7.32 6.92 8.24
N GLY A 362 -8.21 7.36 9.12
CA GLY A 362 -9.64 7.07 9.03
C GLY A 362 -10.42 8.27 8.50
N ILE A 363 -11.39 8.01 7.62
CA ILE A 363 -12.40 9.00 7.22
C ILE A 363 -13.68 8.73 8.01
N LYS A 364 -14.22 9.77 8.66
CA LYS A 364 -15.49 9.70 9.37
C LYS A 364 -16.54 10.59 8.73
N ILE A 365 -17.62 9.98 8.24
CA ILE A 365 -18.73 10.70 7.64
C ILE A 365 -19.64 11.25 8.74
N MET A 366 -19.62 12.57 8.93
CA MET A 366 -20.39 13.24 9.99
C MET A 366 -21.84 13.46 9.58
N ASN A 367 -22.08 13.93 8.34
CA ASN A 367 -23.40 14.11 7.76
C ASN A 367 -23.37 13.96 6.25
N VAL A 368 -24.54 13.71 5.66
CA VAL A 368 -24.80 13.68 4.22
C VAL A 368 -25.98 14.57 3.92
#